data_AF-I1PZF8-F1
#
_entry.id   AF-I1PZF8-F1
#
_cell.length_a   1.000
_cell.length_b   1.000
_cell.length_c   1.000
_cell.angle_alpha   90.00
_cell.angle_beta   90.00
_cell.angle_gamma   90.00
#
_symmetry.space_group_name_H-M   'P 1'
#
loop_
_entity.id
_entity.type
_entity.pdbx_description
1 polymer ?
#
loop_
_entity_poly.entity_id
_entity_poly.type
_entity_poly.pdbx_seq_one_letter_code
_entity_poly.pdbx_strand_id
1 'polypeptide(L)'
;IVNRIHLRNEAKTVTLERLVPHLGTLEATRNQLHEAKELARKNEHDLRDRIAELQESNFELSGSSKVQAAKISQLEKQIQILENDKAELARQRDLALKEVEDRKIKSQAQFDILIGKIKKLEGARDEIANAAAPIAQAMFFNNHGPSALDASEIFDKLRVAPDTYFKSIKEAGSIGASLALAMTKSLYPRVDVDAIDGFADGTSEEAALDLISDAQKSTDKIAVDVVERFQDTDLQPTGPDNSNDEKTDTD
;
A
#
# COMPACT_ATOMS: atom_id res chain seq x y z
N ILE A 1 18.78 61.36 -117.56
CA ILE A 1 19.22 61.41 -116.13
C ILE A 1 18.01 61.48 -115.19
N VAL A 2 17.05 62.39 -115.45
CA VAL A 2 15.85 62.60 -114.62
C VAL A 2 14.99 61.34 -114.40
N ASN A 3 14.62 60.58 -115.43
CA ASN A 3 13.81 59.35 -115.27
C ASN A 3 14.49 58.25 -114.42
N ARG A 4 15.81 58.13 -114.48
CA ARG A 4 16.55 57.14 -113.68
C ARG A 4 16.55 57.50 -112.19
N ILE A 5 16.55 58.80 -111.88
CA ILE A 5 16.47 59.30 -110.50
C ILE A 5 15.05 59.09 -109.96
N HIS A 6 14.02 59.33 -110.78
CA HIS A 6 12.62 59.12 -110.39
C HIS A 6 12.34 57.66 -110.05
N LEU A 7 12.67 56.71 -110.93
CA LEU A 7 12.53 55.26 -110.70
C LEU A 7 13.31 54.79 -109.46
N ARG A 8 14.50 55.34 -109.21
CA ARG A 8 15.28 55.03 -108.01
C ARG A 8 14.62 55.55 -106.74
N ASN A 9 14.04 56.76 -106.78
CA ASN A 9 13.35 57.34 -105.63
C ASN A 9 12.05 56.59 -105.34
N GLU A 10 11.30 56.21 -106.37
CA GLU A 10 10.09 55.39 -106.23
C GLU A 10 10.41 54.01 -105.63
N ALA A 11 11.44 53.33 -106.13
CA ALA A 11 11.90 52.06 -105.55
C ALA A 11 12.33 52.19 -104.08
N LYS A 12 12.96 53.32 -103.71
CA LYS A 12 13.31 53.61 -102.31
C LYS A 12 12.08 53.86 -101.45
N THR A 13 11.12 54.64 -101.93
CA THR A 13 9.86 54.91 -101.21
C THR A 13 9.08 53.62 -100.97
N VAL A 14 8.91 52.78 -101.99
CA VAL A 14 8.23 51.48 -101.85
C VAL A 14 8.96 50.57 -100.85
N THR A 15 10.29 50.63 -100.82
CA THR A 15 11.09 49.86 -99.85
C THR A 15 10.92 50.40 -98.43
N LEU A 16 10.91 51.73 -98.25
CA LEU A 16 10.71 52.38 -96.95
C LEU A 16 9.30 52.14 -96.41
N GLU A 17 8.27 52.24 -97.26
CA GLU A 17 6.88 51.93 -96.91
C GLU A 17 6.71 50.48 -96.44
N ARG A 18 7.47 49.53 -97.01
CA ARG A 18 7.52 48.15 -96.54
C ARG A 18 8.28 47.98 -95.22
N LEU A 19 9.35 48.75 -94.99
CA LEU A 19 10.21 48.62 -93.80
C LEU A 19 9.62 49.26 -92.54
N VAL A 20 8.92 50.39 -92.67
CA VAL A 20 8.38 51.16 -91.53
C VAL A 20 7.45 50.32 -90.62
N PRO A 21 6.48 49.54 -91.14
CA PRO A 21 5.65 48.66 -90.30
C PRO A 21 6.44 47.57 -89.58
N HIS A 22 7.50 47.04 -90.20
CA HIS A 22 8.38 46.05 -89.58
C HIS A 22 9.20 46.65 -88.44
N LEU A 23 9.65 47.90 -88.57
CA LEU A 23 10.31 48.62 -87.47
C LEU A 23 9.35 48.85 -86.29
N GLY A 24 8.10 49.24 -86.55
CA GLY A 24 7.08 49.38 -85.50
C GLY A 24 6.77 48.06 -84.78
N THR A 25 6.70 46.95 -85.53
CA THR A 25 6.50 45.60 -84.95
C THR A 25 7.73 45.16 -84.15
N LEU A 26 8.93 45.48 -84.60
CA LEU A 26 10.17 45.19 -83.88
C LEU A 26 10.26 45.97 -82.56
N GLU A 27 9.85 47.23 -82.54
CA GLU A 27 9.81 48.04 -81.32
C GLU A 27 8.77 47.51 -80.33
N ALA A 28 7.57 47.16 -80.80
CA ALA A 28 6.52 46.57 -79.97
C ALA A 28 6.96 45.23 -79.34
N THR A 29 7.58 44.35 -80.13
CA THR A 29 8.11 43.07 -79.62
C THR A 29 9.27 43.26 -78.65
N ARG A 30 10.14 44.26 -78.88
CA ARG A 30 11.21 44.62 -77.93
C ARG A 30 10.65 45.10 -76.59
N ASN A 31 9.60 45.92 -76.59
CA ASN A 31 8.97 46.41 -75.37
C ASN A 31 8.28 45.27 -74.60
N GLN A 32 7.54 44.41 -75.28
CA GLN A 32 6.95 43.20 -74.67
C GLN A 32 7.99 42.27 -74.05
N LEU A 33 9.12 42.06 -74.74
CA LEU A 33 10.22 41.26 -74.22
C LEU A 33 10.82 41.90 -72.95
N HIS A 34 10.95 43.22 -72.93
CA HIS A 34 11.46 43.94 -71.76
C HIS A 34 10.51 43.80 -70.56
N GLU A 35 9.21 44.03 -70.76
CA GLU A 35 8.19 43.87 -69.72
C GLU A 35 8.13 42.44 -69.19
N ALA A 36 8.15 41.43 -70.07
CA ALA A 36 8.18 40.03 -69.69
C ALA A 36 9.45 39.68 -68.89
N LYS A 37 10.60 40.26 -69.24
CA LYS A 37 11.86 40.06 -68.51
C LYS A 37 11.83 40.69 -67.11
N GLU A 38 11.27 41.88 -66.97
CA GLU A 38 11.11 42.52 -65.67
C GLU A 38 10.10 41.78 -64.79
N LEU A 39 8.99 41.29 -65.37
CA LEU A 39 8.04 40.45 -64.65
C LEU A 39 8.68 39.14 -64.19
N ALA A 40 9.46 38.48 -65.06
CA ALA A 40 10.19 37.27 -64.71
C ALA A 40 11.20 37.51 -63.58
N ARG A 41 11.91 38.64 -63.59
CA ARG A 41 12.83 39.03 -62.51
C ARG A 41 12.12 39.25 -61.18
N LYS A 42 10.96 39.94 -61.19
CA LYS A 42 10.16 40.13 -59.97
C LYS A 42 9.70 38.79 -59.40
N ASN A 43 9.14 37.92 -60.23
CA ASN A 43 8.73 36.58 -59.81
C ASN A 43 9.92 35.75 -59.30
N GLU A 44 11.09 35.86 -59.92
CA GLU A 44 12.30 35.19 -59.46
C GLU A 44 12.73 35.68 -58.07
N HIS A 45 12.69 36.99 -57.83
CA HIS A 45 12.98 37.56 -56.51
C HIS A 45 11.96 37.09 -55.47
N ASP A 46 10.67 37.17 -55.75
CA ASP A 46 9.61 36.73 -54.84
C ASP A 46 9.76 35.23 -54.48
N LEU A 47 10.13 34.39 -55.46
CA LEU A 47 10.40 32.97 -55.23
C LEU A 47 11.63 32.75 -54.36
N ARG A 48 12.70 33.52 -54.57
CA ARG A 48 13.92 33.45 -53.74
C ARG A 48 13.63 33.83 -52.29
N ASP A 49 12.87 34.90 -52.08
CA ASP A 49 12.49 35.36 -50.73
C ASP A 49 11.65 34.29 -50.03
N ARG A 50 10.66 33.73 -50.73
CA ARG A 50 9.82 32.64 -50.17
C ARG A 50 10.61 31.37 -49.87
N ILE A 51 11.64 31.05 -50.66
CA ILE A 51 12.54 29.93 -50.37
C ILE A 51 13.33 30.21 -49.08
N ALA A 52 13.81 31.43 -48.86
CA ALA A 52 14.54 31.80 -47.66
C ALA A 52 13.65 31.68 -46.41
N GLU A 53 12.43 32.21 -46.44
CA GLU A 53 11.45 32.09 -45.34
C GLU A 53 11.14 30.63 -45.00
N LEU A 54 10.98 29.78 -46.03
CA LEU A 54 10.74 28.35 -45.85
C LEU A 54 11.94 27.62 -45.25
N GLN A 55 13.17 28.04 -45.58
CA GLN A 55 14.38 27.47 -45.00
C GLN A 55 14.51 27.84 -43.52
N GLU A 56 14.26 29.09 -43.16
CA GLU A 56 14.27 29.56 -41.78
C GLU A 56 13.20 28.83 -40.95
N SER A 57 11.96 28.79 -41.44
CA SER A 57 10.86 28.07 -40.78
C SER A 57 11.18 26.58 -40.57
N ASN A 58 11.79 25.92 -41.56
CA ASN A 58 12.20 24.52 -41.43
C ASN A 58 13.32 24.33 -40.39
N PHE A 59 14.25 25.28 -40.30
CA PHE A 59 15.31 25.23 -39.31
C PHE A 59 14.74 25.34 -37.89
N GLU A 60 13.84 26.29 -37.66
CA GLU A 60 13.15 26.46 -36.37
C GLU A 60 12.31 25.22 -35.99
N LEU A 61 11.54 24.70 -36.96
CA LEU A 61 10.76 23.47 -36.76
C LEU A 61 11.65 22.26 -36.44
N SER A 62 12.79 22.14 -37.12
CA SER A 62 13.76 21.07 -36.84
C SER A 62 14.34 21.19 -35.42
N GLY A 63 14.66 22.41 -34.99
CA GLY A 63 15.11 22.68 -33.63
C GLY A 63 14.05 22.30 -32.59
N SER A 64 12.81 22.77 -32.76
CA SER A 64 11.68 22.47 -31.89
C SER A 64 11.38 20.97 -31.83
N SER A 65 11.39 20.29 -32.98
CA SER A 65 11.16 18.84 -33.07
C SER A 65 12.22 18.04 -32.29
N LYS A 66 13.50 18.42 -32.37
CA LYS A 66 14.57 17.77 -31.60
C LYS A 66 14.38 17.93 -30.08
N VAL A 67 13.99 19.13 -29.64
CA VAL A 67 13.70 19.39 -28.22
C VAL A 67 12.51 18.56 -27.74
N GLN A 68 11.45 18.48 -28.54
CA GLN A 68 10.28 17.65 -28.22
C GLN A 68 10.64 16.16 -28.16
N ALA A 69 11.45 15.66 -29.09
CA ALA A 69 11.91 14.26 -29.09
C ALA A 69 12.73 13.94 -27.83
N ALA A 70 13.62 14.83 -27.39
CA ALA A 70 14.37 14.67 -26.15
C ALA A 70 13.44 14.63 -24.92
N LYS A 71 12.42 15.48 -24.88
CA LYS A 71 11.42 15.50 -23.80
C LYS A 71 10.58 14.23 -23.77
N ILE A 72 10.17 13.71 -24.93
CA ILE A 72 9.45 12.43 -25.05
C ILE A 72 10.32 11.30 -24.49
N SER A 73 11.58 11.21 -24.90
CA SER A 73 12.50 10.18 -24.40
C SER A 73 12.72 10.26 -22.88
N GLN A 74 12.75 11.47 -22.31
CA GLN A 74 12.81 11.65 -20.86
C GLN A 74 11.54 11.16 -20.16
N LEU A 75 10.36 11.48 -20.71
CA LEU A 75 9.08 11.03 -20.15
C LEU A 75 8.92 9.51 -20.23
N GLU A 76 9.34 8.88 -21.33
CA GLU A 76 9.35 7.42 -21.48
C GLU A 76 10.18 6.74 -20.38
N LYS A 77 11.36 7.29 -20.07
CA LYS A 77 12.20 6.80 -18.97
C LYS A 77 11.50 6.93 -17.61
N GLN A 78 10.82 8.06 -17.37
CA GLN A 78 10.08 8.26 -16.12
C GLN A 78 8.90 7.29 -15.99
N ILE A 79 8.17 7.06 -17.08
CA ILE A 79 7.07 6.08 -17.11
C ILE A 79 7.60 4.69 -16.76
N GLN A 80 8.71 4.27 -17.36
CA GLN A 80 9.29 2.96 -17.08
C GLN A 80 9.69 2.78 -15.61
N ILE A 81 10.25 3.83 -14.98
CA ILE A 81 10.60 3.81 -13.55
C ILE A 81 9.32 3.68 -12.70
N LEU A 82 8.30 4.49 -12.99
CA LEU A 82 7.04 4.47 -12.25
C LEU A 82 6.30 3.13 -12.40
N GLU A 83 6.38 2.48 -13.56
CA GLU A 83 5.82 1.15 -13.78
C GLU A 83 6.51 0.09 -12.91
N ASN A 84 7.83 0.14 -12.80
CA ASN A 84 8.60 -0.75 -11.94
C ASN A 84 8.28 -0.53 -10.46
N ASP A 85 8.24 0.73 -10.01
CA ASP A 85 7.90 1.08 -8.63
C ASP A 85 6.48 0.64 -8.27
N LYS A 86 5.53 0.79 -9.20
CA LYS A 86 4.15 0.32 -9.01
C LYS A 86 4.08 -1.20 -8.86
N ALA A 87 4.84 -1.94 -9.66
CA ALA A 87 4.90 -3.40 -9.56
C ALA A 87 5.50 -3.85 -8.22
N GLU A 88 6.54 -3.16 -7.76
CA GLU A 88 7.18 -3.46 -6.47
C GLU A 88 6.26 -3.12 -5.29
N LEU A 89 5.59 -1.98 -5.31
CA LEU A 89 4.59 -1.61 -4.30
C LEU A 89 3.44 -2.62 -4.24
N ALA A 90 3.01 -3.17 -5.39
CA ALA A 90 2.00 -4.22 -5.41
C ALA A 90 2.48 -5.50 -4.70
N ARG A 91 3.74 -5.91 -4.90
CA ARG A 91 4.33 -7.06 -4.18
C ARG A 91 4.44 -6.81 -2.68
N GLN A 92 4.88 -5.62 -2.28
CA GLN A 92 4.97 -5.25 -0.86
C GLN A 92 3.61 -5.25 -0.19
N ARG A 93 2.57 -4.72 -0.86
CA ARG A 93 1.19 -4.79 -0.38
C ARG A 93 0.75 -6.23 -0.18
N ASP A 94 1.01 -7.11 -1.14
CA ASP A 94 0.59 -8.51 -1.07
C ASP A 94 1.30 -9.28 0.05
N LEU A 95 2.59 -8.99 0.26
CA LEU A 95 3.35 -9.55 1.37
C LEU A 95 2.80 -9.06 2.72
N ALA A 96 2.56 -7.75 2.87
CA ALA A 96 2.02 -7.16 4.08
C ALA A 96 0.61 -7.70 4.40
N LEU A 97 -0.24 -7.89 3.39
CA LEU A 97 -1.56 -8.49 3.55
C LEU A 97 -1.46 -9.93 4.06
N LYS A 98 -0.54 -10.72 3.51
CA LYS A 98 -0.32 -12.10 3.97
C LYS A 98 0.15 -12.15 5.42
N GLU A 99 1.10 -11.30 5.79
CA GLU A 99 1.61 -11.22 7.17
C GLU A 99 0.51 -10.83 8.17
N VAL A 100 -0.36 -9.89 7.80
CA VAL A 100 -1.51 -9.50 8.64
C VAL A 100 -2.50 -10.64 8.80
N GLU A 101 -2.82 -11.38 7.73
CA GLU A 101 -3.74 -12.53 7.83
C GLU A 101 -3.13 -13.65 8.69
N ASP A 102 -1.84 -13.94 8.54
CA ASP A 102 -1.14 -14.93 9.37
C ASP A 102 -1.17 -14.54 10.86
N ARG A 103 -0.94 -13.25 11.18
CA ARG A 103 -1.05 -12.73 12.55
C ARG A 103 -2.47 -12.81 13.10
N LYS A 104 -3.47 -12.48 12.28
CA LYS A 104 -4.89 -12.58 12.65
C LYS A 104 -5.28 -14.02 12.97
N ILE A 105 -4.88 -14.99 12.15
CA ILE A 105 -5.12 -16.42 12.40
C ILE A 105 -4.47 -16.85 13.74
N LYS A 106 -3.21 -16.44 13.98
CA LYS A 106 -2.51 -16.76 15.23
C LYS A 106 -3.20 -16.14 16.45
N SER A 107 -3.60 -14.87 16.36
CA SER A 107 -4.30 -14.18 17.44
C SER A 107 -5.68 -14.78 17.70
N GLN A 108 -6.41 -15.17 16.64
CA GLN A 108 -7.71 -15.81 16.76
C GLN A 108 -7.60 -17.13 17.55
N ALA A 109 -6.60 -17.96 17.22
CA ALA A 109 -6.36 -19.20 17.94
C ALA A 109 -6.04 -18.97 19.44
N GLN A 110 -5.30 -17.89 19.76
CA GLN A 110 -5.04 -17.52 21.15
C GLN A 110 -6.31 -17.05 21.88
N PHE A 111 -7.18 -16.28 21.22
CA PHE A 111 -8.47 -15.87 21.77
C PHE A 111 -9.39 -17.07 22.04
N ASP A 112 -9.44 -18.04 21.13
CA ASP A 112 -10.27 -19.24 21.31
C ASP A 112 -9.84 -20.04 22.56
N ILE A 113 -8.52 -20.15 22.81
CA ILE A 113 -7.97 -20.75 24.03
C ILE A 113 -8.41 -19.97 25.29
N LEU A 114 -8.36 -18.63 25.24
CA LEU A 114 -8.77 -17.78 26.35
C LEU A 114 -10.27 -17.90 26.65
N ILE A 115 -11.12 -17.89 25.62
CA ILE A 115 -12.56 -18.13 25.75
C ILE A 115 -12.82 -19.48 26.42
N GLY A 116 -12.09 -20.53 26.03
CA GLY A 116 -12.19 -21.84 26.66
C GLY A 116 -11.84 -21.83 28.15
N LYS A 117 -10.81 -21.07 28.56
CA LYS A 117 -10.45 -20.90 29.98
C LYS A 117 -11.52 -20.12 30.76
N ILE A 118 -12.08 -19.06 30.18
CA ILE A 118 -13.13 -18.24 30.80
C ILE A 118 -14.37 -19.10 31.06
N LYS A 119 -14.83 -19.87 30.08
CA LYS A 119 -16.00 -20.77 30.26
C LYS A 119 -15.82 -21.76 31.40
N LYS A 120 -14.61 -22.32 31.57
CA LYS A 120 -14.30 -23.21 32.70
C LYS A 120 -14.37 -22.46 34.04
N LEU A 121 -13.88 -21.23 34.10
CA LEU A 121 -13.93 -20.39 35.29
C LEU A 121 -15.37 -19.99 35.65
N GLU A 122 -16.18 -19.63 34.65
CA GLU A 122 -17.60 -19.34 34.83
C GLU A 122 -18.35 -20.56 35.38
N GLY A 123 -18.09 -21.76 34.85
CA GLY A 123 -18.66 -22.99 35.40
C GLY A 123 -18.27 -23.23 36.87
N ALA A 124 -16.98 -23.06 37.21
CA ALA A 124 -16.51 -23.20 38.59
C ALA A 124 -17.15 -22.16 39.55
N ARG A 125 -17.34 -20.91 39.09
CA ARG A 125 -18.09 -19.90 39.86
C ARG A 125 -19.52 -20.35 40.12
N ASP A 126 -20.21 -20.83 39.09
CA ASP A 126 -21.61 -21.22 39.19
C ASP A 126 -21.78 -22.43 40.14
N GLU A 127 -20.83 -23.38 40.13
CA GLU A 127 -20.77 -24.48 41.10
C GLU A 127 -20.60 -23.97 42.55
N ILE A 128 -19.68 -23.03 42.78
CA ILE A 128 -19.46 -22.42 44.11
C ILE A 128 -20.72 -21.68 44.57
N ALA A 129 -21.35 -20.90 43.69
CA ALA A 129 -22.57 -20.18 44.02
C ALA A 129 -23.72 -21.13 44.40
N ASN A 130 -23.88 -22.23 43.65
CA ASN A 130 -24.87 -23.27 43.94
C ASN A 130 -24.59 -24.00 45.26
N ALA A 131 -23.32 -24.28 45.59
CA ALA A 131 -22.95 -24.90 46.86
C ALA A 131 -23.14 -23.94 48.07
N ALA A 132 -22.90 -22.65 47.87
CA ALA A 132 -23.04 -21.63 48.91
C ALA A 132 -24.50 -21.26 49.22
N ALA A 133 -25.40 -21.33 48.24
CA ALA A 133 -26.82 -20.97 48.39
C ALA A 133 -27.54 -21.66 49.58
N PRO A 134 -27.50 -23.00 49.73
CA PRO A 134 -28.15 -23.68 50.86
C PRO A 134 -27.49 -23.37 52.21
N ILE A 135 -26.18 -23.09 52.23
CA ILE A 135 -25.45 -22.70 53.46
C ILE A 135 -25.94 -21.32 53.92
N ALA A 136 -26.00 -20.34 53.01
CA ALA A 136 -26.54 -19.01 53.31
C ALA A 136 -28.00 -19.07 53.79
N GLN A 137 -28.80 -19.94 53.17
CA GLN A 137 -30.19 -20.16 53.55
C GLN A 137 -30.30 -20.81 54.95
N ALA A 138 -29.46 -21.80 55.26
CA ALA A 138 -29.43 -22.44 56.58
C ALA A 138 -28.96 -21.48 57.68
N MET A 139 -27.97 -20.61 57.42
CA MET A 139 -27.58 -19.57 58.36
C MET A 139 -28.71 -18.57 58.63
N PHE A 140 -29.47 -18.18 57.60
CA PHE A 140 -30.61 -17.27 57.76
C PHE A 140 -31.71 -17.87 58.64
N PHE A 141 -32.05 -19.16 58.45
CA PHE A 141 -33.08 -19.83 59.24
C PHE A 141 -32.64 -20.23 60.67
N ASN A 142 -31.35 -20.50 60.89
CA ASN A 142 -30.84 -20.93 62.21
C ASN A 142 -30.59 -19.77 63.20
N ASN A 143 -30.72 -18.51 62.77
CA ASN A 143 -30.56 -17.31 63.63
C ASN A 143 -31.79 -17.00 64.52
N HIS A 144 -32.71 -17.95 64.73
CA HIS A 144 -33.85 -17.80 65.65
C HIS A 144 -33.66 -18.48 67.02
N GLY A 145 -32.44 -18.92 67.37
CA GLY A 145 -32.13 -19.55 68.67
C GLY A 145 -30.99 -18.86 69.45
N PRO A 146 -31.03 -18.81 70.79
CA PRO A 146 -30.15 -17.97 71.61
C PRO A 146 -28.79 -18.63 71.92
N SER A 147 -27.94 -18.88 70.92
CA SER A 147 -26.63 -19.52 71.16
C SER A 147 -25.45 -18.86 70.42
N ALA A 148 -24.67 -18.10 71.18
CA ALA A 148 -23.20 -17.96 71.25
C ALA A 148 -22.28 -17.92 70.00
N LEU A 149 -22.77 -17.90 68.77
CA LEU A 149 -22.00 -17.45 67.61
C LEU A 149 -22.45 -16.03 67.30
N ASP A 150 -21.52 -15.07 67.32
CA ASP A 150 -21.81 -13.69 66.94
C ASP A 150 -22.18 -13.65 65.45
N ALA A 151 -23.46 -13.89 65.20
CA ALA A 151 -24.03 -13.93 63.87
C ALA A 151 -23.81 -12.59 63.15
N SER A 152 -23.62 -11.50 63.89
CA SER A 152 -23.25 -10.20 63.30
C SER A 152 -21.85 -10.25 62.69
N GLU A 153 -20.87 -10.85 63.36
CA GLU A 153 -19.49 -10.98 62.83
C GLU A 153 -19.43 -11.89 61.60
N ILE A 154 -20.20 -12.98 61.60
CA ILE A 154 -20.33 -13.88 60.43
C ILE A 154 -21.04 -13.16 59.28
N PHE A 155 -22.09 -12.39 59.57
CA PHE A 155 -22.83 -11.62 58.57
C PHE A 155 -21.97 -10.49 58.00
N ASP A 156 -21.18 -9.80 58.81
CA ASP A 156 -20.25 -8.76 58.37
C ASP A 156 -19.14 -9.35 57.48
N LYS A 157 -18.57 -10.51 57.85
CA LYS A 157 -17.60 -11.23 57.01
C LYS A 157 -18.21 -11.73 55.70
N LEU A 158 -19.44 -12.26 55.74
CA LEU A 158 -20.18 -12.69 54.54
C LEU A 158 -20.66 -11.52 53.68
N ARG A 159 -20.84 -10.32 54.25
CA ARG A 159 -21.18 -9.10 53.52
C ARG A 159 -19.97 -8.54 52.78
N VAL A 160 -18.77 -8.63 53.37
CA VAL A 160 -17.51 -8.17 52.76
C VAL A 160 -17.02 -9.13 51.66
N ALA A 161 -17.34 -10.42 51.74
CA ALA A 161 -16.88 -11.41 50.76
C ALA A 161 -17.38 -11.16 49.31
N PRO A 162 -18.68 -10.87 49.06
CA PRO A 162 -19.18 -10.47 47.75
C PRO A 162 -18.53 -9.19 47.22
N ASP A 163 -18.35 -8.16 48.07
CA ASP A 163 -17.70 -6.91 47.68
C ASP A 163 -16.24 -7.16 47.27
N THR A 164 -15.53 -8.00 48.02
CA THR A 164 -14.15 -8.39 47.71
C THR A 164 -14.09 -9.19 46.41
N TYR A 165 -15.03 -10.11 46.19
CA TYR A 165 -15.14 -10.90 44.97
C TYR A 165 -15.45 -10.04 43.74
N PHE A 166 -16.42 -9.13 43.84
CA PHE A 166 -16.77 -8.19 42.77
C PHE A 166 -15.61 -7.24 42.45
N LYS A 167 -14.88 -6.79 43.46
CA LYS A 167 -13.66 -5.99 43.28
C LYS A 167 -12.60 -6.77 42.49
N SER A 168 -12.33 -8.02 42.87
CA SER A 168 -11.39 -8.89 42.14
C SER A 168 -11.84 -9.17 40.70
N ILE A 169 -13.15 -9.32 40.45
CA ILE A 169 -13.68 -9.46 39.08
C ILE A 169 -13.47 -8.16 38.29
N LYS A 170 -13.75 -7.00 38.88
CA LYS A 170 -13.54 -5.69 38.21
C LYS A 170 -12.06 -5.51 37.86
N GLU A 171 -11.16 -5.82 38.78
CA GLU A 171 -9.70 -5.76 38.56
C GLU A 171 -9.27 -6.75 37.47
N ALA A 172 -9.73 -8.01 37.51
CA ALA A 172 -9.44 -8.99 36.47
C ALA A 172 -9.98 -8.58 35.09
N GLY A 173 -11.17 -7.98 35.04
CA GLY A 173 -11.77 -7.42 33.83
C GLY A 173 -10.95 -6.25 33.27
N SER A 174 -10.48 -5.34 34.14
CA SER A 174 -9.59 -4.23 33.80
C SER A 174 -8.24 -4.71 33.25
N ILE A 175 -7.66 -5.77 33.83
CA ILE A 175 -6.43 -6.41 33.34
C ILE A 175 -6.66 -7.01 31.95
N GLY A 176 -7.77 -7.74 31.75
CA GLY A 176 -8.12 -8.33 30.46
C GLY A 176 -8.36 -7.29 29.37
N ALA A 177 -9.06 -6.20 29.71
CA ALA A 177 -9.27 -5.03 28.86
C ALA A 177 -7.95 -4.38 28.43
N SER A 178 -7.05 -4.15 29.39
CA SER A 178 -5.74 -3.54 29.15
C SER A 178 -4.86 -4.42 28.25
N LEU A 179 -4.88 -5.74 28.47
CA LEU A 179 -4.18 -6.70 27.61
C LEU A 179 -4.72 -6.68 26.17
N ALA A 180 -6.05 -6.66 25.99
CA ALA A 180 -6.67 -6.59 24.69
C ALA A 180 -6.34 -5.27 23.96
N LEU A 181 -6.30 -4.15 24.67
CA LEU A 181 -5.90 -2.85 24.14
C LEU A 181 -4.44 -2.88 23.66
N ALA A 182 -3.52 -3.38 24.48
CA ALA A 182 -2.12 -3.44 24.14
C ALA A 182 -1.83 -4.41 22.99
N MET A 183 -2.51 -5.56 22.92
CA MET A 183 -2.48 -6.45 21.75
C MET A 183 -2.94 -5.72 20.48
N THR A 184 -3.99 -4.89 20.60
CA THR A 184 -4.54 -4.10 19.49
C THR A 184 -3.54 -3.01 19.04
N LYS A 185 -2.93 -2.26 19.95
CA LYS A 185 -1.85 -1.29 19.64
C LYS A 185 -0.65 -1.98 18.98
N SER A 186 -0.28 -3.18 19.44
CA SER A 186 0.81 -3.96 18.82
C SER A 186 0.49 -4.44 17.40
N LEU A 187 -0.76 -4.79 17.11
CA LEU A 187 -1.20 -5.21 15.78
C LEU A 187 -1.32 -4.02 14.81
N TYR A 188 -1.69 -2.85 15.33
CA TYR A 188 -1.95 -1.64 14.54
C TYR A 188 -1.17 -0.43 15.07
N PRO A 189 0.18 -0.45 15.02
CA PRO A 189 1.02 0.58 15.65
C PRO A 189 0.89 1.99 15.04
N ARG A 190 0.12 2.15 13.95
CA ARG A 190 -0.16 3.43 13.30
C ARG A 190 -1.55 3.98 13.61
N VAL A 191 -2.40 3.20 14.29
CA VAL A 191 -3.74 3.62 14.69
C VAL A 191 -3.64 4.03 16.15
N ASP A 192 -3.97 5.29 16.44
CA ASP A 192 -4.05 5.78 17.80
C ASP A 192 -5.32 5.23 18.45
N VAL A 193 -5.17 4.41 19.48
CA VAL A 193 -6.28 3.73 20.17
C VAL A 193 -6.12 3.97 21.66
N ASP A 194 -6.95 4.83 22.23
CA ASP A 194 -6.93 5.15 23.66
C ASP A 194 -7.87 4.26 24.47
N ALA A 195 -7.55 4.09 25.76
CA ALA A 195 -8.44 3.46 26.72
C ALA A 195 -9.65 4.39 26.98
N ILE A 196 -10.86 3.82 26.97
CA ILE A 196 -12.08 4.56 27.31
C ILE A 196 -12.18 4.68 28.85
N ASP A 197 -12.48 5.88 29.33
CA ASP A 197 -12.59 6.20 30.76
C ASP A 197 -13.59 5.27 31.46
N GLY A 198 -13.18 4.69 32.60
CA GLY A 198 -13.95 3.69 33.36
C GLY A 198 -13.76 2.21 32.97
N PHE A 199 -13.15 1.88 31.81
CA PHE A 199 -12.96 0.49 31.37
C PHE A 199 -11.65 -0.15 31.88
N ALA A 200 -10.61 0.66 32.10
CA ALA A 200 -9.30 0.28 32.66
C ALA A 200 -9.05 0.88 34.06
N ASP A 201 -10.13 1.22 34.76
CA ASP A 201 -10.11 1.97 36.02
C ASP A 201 -9.45 1.14 37.14
N GLY A 202 -8.16 1.39 37.36
CA GLY A 202 -7.31 0.67 38.34
C GLY A 202 -5.98 0.13 37.81
N THR A 203 -5.66 0.27 36.52
CA THR A 203 -4.37 -0.17 35.96
C THR A 203 -3.87 0.84 34.93
N SER A 204 -2.71 1.46 35.17
CA SER A 204 -2.12 2.43 34.24
C SER A 204 -1.57 1.75 32.98
N GLU A 205 -1.45 2.49 31.89
CA GLU A 205 -0.85 2.02 30.63
C GLU A 205 0.56 1.46 30.85
N GLU A 206 1.40 2.13 31.65
CA GLU A 206 2.72 1.62 32.04
C GLU A 206 2.64 0.26 32.74
N ALA A 207 1.70 0.06 33.67
CA ALA A 207 1.55 -1.21 34.37
C ALA A 207 1.09 -2.34 33.44
N ALA A 208 0.29 -2.02 32.42
CA ALA A 208 -0.13 -2.96 31.40
C ALA A 208 1.02 -3.35 30.46
N LEU A 209 1.89 -2.39 30.10
CA LEU A 209 3.08 -2.64 29.29
C LEU A 209 4.12 -3.48 30.04
N ASP A 210 4.33 -3.23 31.34
CA ASP A 210 5.20 -4.04 32.19
C ASP A 210 4.71 -5.49 32.30
N LEU A 211 3.40 -5.71 32.45
CA LEU A 211 2.80 -7.05 32.47
C LEU A 211 3.03 -7.83 31.16
N ILE A 212 3.02 -7.14 30.02
CA ILE A 212 3.29 -7.76 28.72
C ILE A 212 4.77 -8.11 28.61
N SER A 213 5.66 -7.24 29.09
CA SER A 213 7.09 -7.52 29.15
C SER A 213 7.38 -8.74 30.03
N ASP A 214 6.77 -8.81 31.21
CA ASP A 214 6.92 -9.92 32.15
C ASP A 214 6.31 -11.23 31.62
N ALA A 215 5.15 -11.15 30.96
CA ALA A 215 4.52 -12.29 30.30
C ALA A 215 5.38 -12.82 29.15
N GLN A 216 5.98 -11.94 28.34
CA GLN A 216 6.94 -12.33 27.29
C GLN A 216 8.16 -13.01 27.90
N LYS A 217 8.75 -12.43 28.94
CA LYS A 217 9.90 -13.02 29.66
C LYS A 217 9.60 -14.41 30.22
N SER A 218 8.42 -14.60 30.79
CA SER A 218 7.97 -15.89 31.32
C SER A 218 7.73 -16.91 30.20
N THR A 219 7.18 -16.46 29.07
CA THR A 219 6.96 -17.30 27.88
C THR A 219 8.28 -17.76 27.27
N ASP A 220 9.27 -16.86 27.17
CA ASP A 220 10.62 -17.19 26.70
C ASP A 220 11.30 -18.20 27.64
N LYS A 221 11.12 -18.02 28.96
CA LYS A 221 11.63 -18.97 29.95
C LYS A 221 10.97 -20.35 29.81
N ILE A 222 9.67 -20.44 29.60
CA ILE A 222 8.97 -21.72 29.35
C ILE A 222 9.46 -22.36 28.05
N ALA A 223 9.69 -21.57 27.00
CA ALA A 223 10.22 -22.09 25.75
C ALA A 223 11.63 -22.69 25.94
N VAL A 224 12.50 -22.03 26.72
CA VAL A 224 13.81 -22.55 27.09
C VAL A 224 13.70 -23.83 27.94
N ASP A 225 12.85 -23.83 28.97
CA ASP A 225 12.66 -24.97 29.88
C ASP A 225 12.08 -26.21 29.15
N VAL A 226 11.21 -25.97 28.16
CA VAL A 226 10.68 -27.03 27.28
C VAL A 226 11.76 -27.55 26.34
N VAL A 227 12.59 -26.67 25.77
CA VAL A 227 13.71 -27.05 24.90
C VAL A 227 14.77 -27.85 25.67
N GLU A 228 15.10 -27.47 26.91
CA GLU A 228 16.01 -28.23 27.78
C GLU A 228 15.44 -29.62 28.13
N ARG A 229 14.14 -29.72 28.48
CA ARG A 229 13.50 -31.02 28.71
C ARG A 229 13.51 -31.92 27.48
N PHE A 230 13.41 -31.35 26.27
CA PHE A 230 13.53 -32.11 25.03
C PHE A 230 14.97 -32.56 24.74
N GLN A 231 15.99 -31.88 25.26
CA GLN A 231 17.39 -32.30 25.17
C GLN A 231 17.75 -33.37 26.21
N ASP A 232 17.14 -33.32 27.41
CA ASP A 232 17.31 -34.36 28.45
C ASP A 232 16.56 -35.67 28.16
N THR A 233 15.63 -35.66 27.19
CA THR A 233 14.93 -36.87 26.73
C THR A 233 15.70 -37.52 25.57
N ASP A 234 16.97 -37.86 25.80
CA ASP A 234 17.75 -38.70 24.89
C ASP A 234 17.18 -40.14 24.98
N LEU A 235 16.19 -40.42 24.13
CA LEU A 235 15.63 -41.74 23.93
C LEU A 235 16.71 -42.66 23.36
N GLN A 236 17.41 -43.39 24.23
CA GLN A 236 18.15 -44.58 23.83
C GLN A 236 17.15 -45.55 23.15
N PRO A 237 17.42 -46.02 21.92
CA PRO A 237 16.57 -46.99 21.26
C PRO A 237 16.77 -48.36 21.91
N THR A 238 15.74 -48.87 22.59
CA THR A 238 15.69 -50.28 22.99
C THR A 238 15.58 -51.12 21.72
N GLY A 239 16.69 -51.74 21.32
CA GLY A 239 16.74 -52.65 20.17
C GLY A 239 15.93 -53.94 20.42
N PRO A 240 15.53 -54.66 19.37
CA PRO A 240 14.87 -55.95 19.51
C PRO A 240 15.95 -57.02 19.76
N ASP A 241 16.00 -57.58 20.97
CA ASP A 241 16.84 -58.74 21.25
C ASP A 241 16.00 -60.02 21.23
N ASN A 242 16.36 -60.92 20.31
CA ASN A 242 15.83 -62.27 20.18
C ASN A 242 16.72 -63.25 20.97
N SER A 243 16.11 -64.34 21.42
CA SER A 243 16.71 -65.59 21.97
C SER A 243 17.08 -65.53 23.46
N ASN A 244 16.83 -66.53 24.31
CA ASN A 244 16.71 -67.97 24.07
C ASN A 244 16.04 -68.72 25.24
N ASP A 245 15.43 -69.87 24.92
CA ASP A 245 15.22 -71.10 25.72
C ASP A 245 14.75 -71.02 27.18
N GLU A 246 13.47 -71.37 27.40
CA GLU A 246 13.09 -72.14 28.59
C GLU A 246 12.18 -73.32 28.20
N LYS A 247 12.64 -74.48 28.65
CA LYS A 247 12.25 -75.84 28.33
C LYS A 247 10.88 -76.17 28.96
N THR A 248 9.90 -76.56 28.15
CA THR A 248 8.68 -77.22 28.65
C THR A 248 8.89 -78.73 28.66
N ASP A 249 9.06 -79.30 29.84
CA ASP A 249 8.84 -80.73 30.08
C ASP A 249 7.33 -81.01 30.09
N THR A 250 6.87 -81.85 29.18
CA THR A 250 5.63 -82.65 29.31
C THR A 250 5.74 -83.91 28.46
N ASP A 251 5.77 -85.05 29.15
CA ASP A 251 5.60 -86.48 28.79
C ASP A 251 6.22 -87.05 27.48
#